data_AF-A0A2D7BAP3-F1
#
_entry.id   AF-A0A2D7BAP3-F1
#
_cell.length_a   1.000
_cell.length_b   1.000
_cell.length_c   1.000
_cell.angle_alpha   90.00
_cell.angle_beta   90.00
_cell.angle_gamma   90.00
#
_symmetry.space_group_name_H-M   'P 1'
#
loop_
_entity.id
_entity.type
_entity.pdbx_description
1 polymer ?
#
loop_
_entity_poly.entity_id
_entity_poly.type
_entity_poly.pdbx_seq_one_letter_code
_entity_poly.pdbx_strand_id
1 'polypeptide(L)'
;MPRKNNKEKGRRGETTGRYTTRTPRPKPVVDFTIDALAPYNVDLLRRYVTEQGKILPRKYTGLPAPFQRRLSRSIKQARQLLLMK
;
A
#
# COMPACT_ATOMS: atom_id res chain seq x y z
N MET A 1 19.24 5.13 45.16
CA MET A 1 19.94 6.02 44.19
C MET A 1 18.92 6.67 43.27
N PRO A 2 18.92 8.01 43.08
CA PRO A 2 17.90 8.71 42.30
C PRO A 2 18.11 8.59 40.78
N ARG A 3 17.00 8.41 40.02
CA ARG A 3 16.98 8.37 38.55
C ARG A 3 17.19 9.78 37.98
N LYS A 4 18.22 9.99 37.16
CA LYS A 4 18.42 11.25 36.42
C LYS A 4 17.42 11.36 35.27
N ASN A 5 16.38 12.16 35.48
CA ASN A 5 15.53 12.70 34.43
C ASN A 5 16.25 13.89 33.77
N ASN A 6 16.97 13.65 32.67
CA ASN A 6 17.58 14.74 31.92
C ASN A 6 16.62 15.26 30.85
N LYS A 7 15.86 16.31 31.19
CA LYS A 7 14.99 17.08 30.31
C LYS A 7 15.83 18.17 29.62
N GLU A 8 16.80 17.77 28.80
CA GLU A 8 17.50 18.68 27.91
C GLU A 8 17.41 18.15 26.48
N LYS A 9 16.36 18.59 25.78
CA LYS A 9 16.22 18.46 24.33
C LYS A 9 17.30 19.38 23.72
N GLY A 10 18.51 18.84 23.57
CA GLY A 10 19.58 19.48 22.84
C GLY A 10 19.07 19.97 21.49
N ARG A 11 19.33 21.26 21.21
CA ARG A 11 19.05 21.94 19.94
C ARG A 11 19.62 21.09 18.81
N ARG A 12 18.75 20.36 18.10
CA ARG A 12 19.15 19.51 16.98
C ARG A 12 19.52 20.41 15.83
N GLY A 13 20.75 20.22 15.36
CA GLY A 13 21.43 21.06 14.38
C GLY A 13 20.55 21.49 13.22
N GLU A 14 20.59 22.78 12.98
CA GLU A 14 20.10 23.48 11.80
C GLU A 14 20.86 22.95 10.58
N THR A 15 20.34 21.88 9.97
CA THR A 15 20.87 21.35 8.72
C THR A 15 20.20 22.13 7.59
N THR A 16 20.86 23.19 7.15
CA THR A 16 20.51 24.01 5.98
C THR A 16 20.76 23.25 4.68
N GLY A 17 20.10 22.11 4.51
CA GLY A 17 19.95 21.45 3.21
C GLY A 17 18.73 22.07 2.53
N ARG A 18 18.93 22.82 1.44
CA ARG A 18 17.84 23.30 0.57
C ARG A 18 16.88 22.14 0.31
N TYR A 19 15.70 22.19 0.93
CA TYR A 19 14.61 21.29 0.61
C TYR A 19 14.24 21.57 -0.83
N THR A 20 14.81 20.81 -1.77
CA THR A 20 14.22 20.73 -3.11
C THR A 20 12.78 20.28 -2.86
N THR A 21 11.81 21.16 -3.07
CA THR A 21 10.40 20.82 -2.96
C THR A 21 10.14 19.78 -4.04
N ARG A 22 10.23 18.50 -3.67
CA ARG A 22 9.97 17.39 -4.59
C ARG A 22 8.56 17.59 -5.10
N THR A 23 8.42 17.68 -6.43
CA THR A 23 7.11 17.75 -7.06
C THR A 23 6.27 16.56 -6.59
N PRO A 24 5.05 16.78 -6.07
CA PRO A 24 4.21 15.69 -5.57
C PRO A 24 3.89 14.74 -6.73
N ARG A 25 4.03 13.43 -6.48
CA ARG A 25 3.64 12.44 -7.49
C ARG A 25 2.13 12.51 -7.70
N PRO A 26 1.64 12.43 -8.95
CA PRO A 26 0.21 12.39 -9.21
C PRO A 26 -0.42 11.20 -8.49
N LYS A 27 -1.60 11.41 -7.91
CA LYS A 27 -2.37 10.31 -7.31
C LYS A 27 -2.89 9.43 -8.45
N PRO A 28 -2.70 8.11 -8.36
CA PRO A 28 -3.25 7.22 -9.36
C PRO A 28 -4.77 7.26 -9.33
N VAL A 29 -5.36 7.33 -10.53
CA VAL A 29 -6.80 7.27 -10.74
C VAL A 29 -7.24 5.80 -10.66
N VAL A 30 -8.41 5.56 -10.09
CA VAL A 30 -8.99 4.22 -9.94
C VAL A 30 -10.42 4.27 -10.42
N ASP A 31 -10.79 3.32 -11.28
CA ASP A 31 -12.09 3.32 -11.96
C ASP A 31 -13.18 2.57 -11.18
N PHE A 32 -12.88 2.07 -9.97
CA PHE A 32 -13.78 1.24 -9.17
C PHE A 32 -13.73 1.58 -7.68
N THR A 33 -14.79 1.21 -6.97
CA THR A 33 -14.93 1.41 -5.51
C THR A 33 -14.15 0.35 -4.72
N ILE A 34 -13.82 0.65 -3.46
CA ILE A 34 -13.12 -0.30 -2.57
C ILE A 34 -13.95 -1.57 -2.35
N ASP A 35 -15.28 -1.45 -2.35
CA ASP A 35 -16.21 -2.56 -2.12
C ASP A 35 -16.23 -3.55 -3.30
N ALA A 36 -15.92 -3.08 -4.51
CA ALA A 36 -15.79 -3.95 -5.68
C ALA A 36 -14.63 -4.97 -5.55
N LEU A 37 -13.67 -4.74 -4.64
CA LEU A 37 -12.61 -5.69 -4.26
C LEU A 37 -13.11 -6.77 -3.30
N ALA A 38 -14.31 -7.28 -3.48
CA ALA A 38 -14.82 -8.42 -2.72
C ALA A 38 -14.14 -9.73 -3.18
N PRO A 39 -13.92 -10.71 -2.29
CA PRO A 39 -13.28 -11.99 -2.65
C PRO A 39 -14.09 -12.79 -3.68
N TYR A 40 -15.40 -12.56 -3.76
CA TYR A 40 -16.32 -13.22 -4.70
C TYR A 40 -16.21 -12.65 -6.13
N ASN A 41 -15.63 -11.46 -6.30
CA ASN A 41 -15.51 -10.80 -7.60
C ASN A 41 -14.23 -11.25 -8.32
N VAL A 42 -14.19 -12.53 -8.70
CA VAL A 42 -12.99 -13.21 -9.22
C VAL A 42 -12.48 -12.58 -10.52
N ASP A 43 -13.39 -12.16 -11.39
CA ASP A 43 -13.02 -11.59 -12.70
C ASP A 43 -12.26 -10.27 -12.55
N LEU A 44 -12.62 -9.46 -11.56
CA LEU A 44 -11.88 -8.25 -11.23
C LEU A 44 -10.51 -8.59 -10.63
N LEU A 45 -10.44 -9.56 -9.72
CA LEU A 45 -9.20 -9.94 -9.03
C LEU A 45 -8.19 -10.62 -9.97
N ARG A 46 -8.65 -11.40 -10.96
CA ARG A 46 -7.81 -12.07 -11.97
C ARG A 46 -6.94 -11.08 -12.76
N ARG A 47 -7.44 -9.88 -13.03
CA ARG A 47 -6.67 -8.82 -13.73
C ARG A 47 -5.42 -8.36 -12.98
N TYR A 48 -5.34 -8.62 -11.67
CA TYR A 48 -4.25 -8.18 -10.80
C TYR A 48 -3.33 -9.32 -10.35
N VAL A 49 -3.42 -10.47 -11.02
CA VAL A 49 -2.62 -11.66 -10.74
C VAL A 49 -1.98 -12.11 -12.05
N THR A 50 -0.76 -12.66 -11.97
CA THR A 50 -0.10 -13.25 -13.14
C THR A 50 -0.71 -14.59 -13.51
N GLU A 51 -0.41 -15.10 -14.71
CA GLU A 51 -0.80 -16.45 -15.15
C GLU A 51 -0.42 -17.55 -14.15
N GLN A 52 0.71 -17.38 -13.43
CA GLN A 52 1.16 -18.35 -12.42
C GLN A 52 0.49 -18.17 -11.04
N GLY A 53 -0.46 -17.24 -10.88
CA GLY A 53 -1.05 -16.97 -9.57
C GLY A 53 -0.18 -16.10 -8.65
N LYS A 54 0.71 -15.25 -9.17
CA LYS A 54 1.44 -14.29 -8.32
C LYS A 54 0.70 -12.94 -8.31
N ILE A 55 0.52 -12.34 -7.13
CA ILE A 55 -0.12 -11.02 -7.02
C ILE A 55 0.80 -9.97 -7.65
N LEU A 56 0.28 -9.14 -8.56
CA LEU A 56 1.06 -8.09 -9.20
C LEU A 56 1.51 -7.03 -8.20
N PRO A 57 2.80 -6.62 -8.22
CA PRO A 57 3.29 -5.52 -7.40
C PRO A 57 2.59 -4.20 -7.72
N ARG A 58 2.52 -3.32 -6.71
CA ARG A 58 1.92 -1.97 -6.83
C ARG A 58 2.49 -1.14 -8.00
N LYS A 59 3.76 -1.35 -8.34
CA LYS A 59 4.45 -0.67 -9.46
C LYS A 59 3.73 -0.91 -10.80
N TYR A 60 3.14 -2.09 -10.99
CA TYR A 60 2.46 -2.48 -12.22
C TYR A 60 0.95 -2.26 -12.15
N THR A 61 0.33 -2.44 -10.98
CA THR A 61 -1.12 -2.24 -10.82
C THR A 61 -1.53 -0.77 -10.82
N GLY A 62 -0.60 0.14 -10.48
CA GLY A 62 -0.89 1.57 -10.38
C GLY A 62 -1.80 1.95 -9.21
N LEU A 63 -2.33 1.01 -8.42
CA LEU A 63 -3.36 1.30 -7.42
C LEU A 63 -2.83 2.15 -6.24
N PRO A 64 -3.66 3.00 -5.62
CA PRO A 64 -3.38 3.60 -4.33
C PRO A 64 -3.06 2.53 -3.27
N ALA A 65 -2.24 2.88 -2.28
CA ALA A 65 -1.87 1.97 -1.19
C ALA A 65 -3.07 1.29 -0.48
N PRO A 66 -4.20 1.97 -0.15
CA PRO A 66 -5.34 1.30 0.48
C PRO A 66 -5.98 0.23 -0.42
N PHE A 67 -6.13 0.52 -1.72
CA PHE A 67 -6.66 -0.43 -2.71
C PHE A 67 -5.76 -1.65 -2.84
N GLN A 68 -4.45 -1.45 -2.98
CA GLN A 68 -3.50 -2.57 -3.06
C GLN A 68 -3.54 -3.48 -1.83
N ARG A 69 -3.66 -2.90 -0.62
CA ARG A 69 -3.77 -3.69 0.63
C ARG A 69 -5.07 -4.50 0.67
N ARG A 70 -6.19 -3.90 0.26
CA ARG A 70 -7.49 -4.58 0.20
C ARG A 70 -7.45 -5.71 -0.84
N LEU A 71 -6.96 -5.41 -2.05
CA LEU A 71 -6.78 -6.36 -3.14
C LEU A 71 -5.98 -7.60 -2.70
N SER A 72 -4.84 -7.40 -2.06
CA SER A 72 -4.03 -8.51 -1.56
C SER A 72 -4.75 -9.37 -0.52
N ARG A 73 -5.62 -8.79 0.32
CA ARG A 73 -6.43 -9.55 1.28
C ARG A 73 -7.53 -10.34 0.57
N SER A 74 -8.24 -9.71 -0.35
CA SER A 74 -9.33 -10.33 -1.10
C SER A 74 -8.84 -11.49 -1.98
N ILE A 75 -7.68 -11.35 -2.64
CA ILE A 75 -7.07 -12.45 -3.42
C ILE A 75 -6.72 -13.63 -2.51
N LYS A 76 -6.15 -13.37 -1.33
CA LYS A 76 -5.83 -14.43 -0.37
C LYS A 76 -7.09 -15.16 0.12
N GLN A 77 -8.17 -14.43 0.38
CA GLN A 77 -9.46 -15.01 0.75
C GLN A 77 -10.08 -15.82 -0.40
N ALA A 78 -10.06 -15.28 -1.63
CA ALA A 78 -10.56 -15.99 -2.80
C ALA A 78 -9.82 -17.32 -3.06
N ARG A 79 -8.51 -17.36 -2.78
CA ARG A 79 -7.71 -18.61 -2.83
C ARG A 79 -8.10 -19.62 -1.78
N GLN A 80 -8.34 -19.18 -0.55
CA GLN A 80 -8.83 -20.05 0.52
C GLN A 80 -10.20 -20.65 0.18
N LEU A 81 -11.04 -19.91 -0.54
CA LEU A 81 -12.34 -20.35 -1.03
C LEU A 81 -12.29 -21.16 -2.33
N LEU A 82 -11.09 -21.49 -2.85
CA LEU A 82 -10.91 -22.20 -4.13
C LEU A 82 -11.54 -21.51 -5.36
N LEU A 83 -11.79 -20.20 -5.28
CA LEU A 83 -12.38 -19.43 -6.38
C LEU A 83 -11.34 -19.04 -7.44
N MET A 84 -10.08 -18.92 -7.07
CA MET A 84 -8.97 -18.61 -7.97
C MET A 84 -7.65 -19.23 -7.51
N LYS A 85 -6.68 -19.31 -8.44
CA LYS A 85 -5.30 -19.75 -8.18
C LYS A 85 -4.44 -18.71 -7.46
#